data_AF-A0A8C4ZW82-F1
#
_entry.id   AF-A0A8C4ZW82-F1
#
_cell.length_a   1.000
_cell.length_b   1.000
_cell.length_c   1.000
_cell.angle_alpha   90.00
_cell.angle_beta   90.00
_cell.angle_gamma   90.00
#
_symmetry.space_group_name_H-M   'P 1'
#
loop_
_entity.id
_entity.type
_entity.pdbx_description
1 polymer ?
#
loop_
_entity_poly.entity_id
_entity_poly.type
_entity_poly.pdbx_seq_one_letter_code
_entity_poly.pdbx_strand_id
1 'polypeptide(L)'
;SGTARPNSLVLPFCETSIDGIGTCWPRSKPGQMVSRPCPEMFYGVRYNTTNSVYRRCLSNGSWAVKGNYSMCKAILYQEKRSKMHYQIAVIINFLGHCVSLVALLTAFCLFLCLRSIRCLRNIIHWNLIAAFILRNATWFIVQLSMSPEVHESNVVWCRLVTASFNYFHSTNFFWMFGEGCYLHTAIVLTYSTDRLRKWMFICIGWCKCWFGKRAGVYTDYIYQGPMILVLVINFIFLFNIVRILMTKLRASTTSETIQYRKAVKATLVLLPLLGITYMLFFVNPGEDEVSQIVFIYFNSFLESFQGFFVSVFYCFLNSEVRSAVRKRFHRWQEQHSIRARMTQAISIPTSPSRVSFHSIKQSTSL
;
A
#
# COMPACT_ATOMS: atom_id res chain seq x y z
N SER A 1 -67.38 42.25 -50.96
CA SER A 1 -66.85 41.30 -49.95
C SER A 1 -65.51 41.77 -49.43
N GLY A 2 -65.47 42.44 -48.29
CA GLY A 2 -64.23 42.86 -47.62
C GLY A 2 -64.26 42.37 -46.17
N THR A 3 -63.73 41.17 -45.93
CA THR A 3 -63.63 40.59 -44.59
C THR A 3 -62.44 41.20 -43.85
N ALA A 4 -62.73 42.05 -42.87
CA ALA A 4 -61.76 42.50 -41.88
C ALA A 4 -61.32 41.28 -41.03
N ARG A 5 -60.02 40.95 -41.07
CA ARG A 5 -59.42 40.01 -40.11
C ARG A 5 -59.37 40.70 -38.74
N PRO A 6 -59.75 40.04 -37.63
CA PRO A 6 -59.54 40.60 -36.31
C PRO A 6 -58.04 40.69 -36.05
N ASN A 7 -57.57 41.86 -35.62
CA ASN A 7 -56.22 42.05 -35.11
C ASN A 7 -56.00 41.06 -33.95
N SER A 8 -55.28 39.99 -34.23
CA SER A 8 -54.76 39.10 -33.20
C SER A 8 -53.87 39.93 -32.28
N LEU A 9 -54.33 40.21 -31.05
CA LEU A 9 -53.49 40.73 -29.99
C LEU A 9 -52.30 39.77 -29.83
N VAL A 10 -51.15 40.17 -30.35
CA VAL A 10 -49.90 39.44 -30.15
C VAL A 10 -49.55 39.61 -28.68
N LEU A 11 -49.92 38.63 -27.86
CA LEU A 11 -49.48 38.55 -26.47
C LEU A 11 -47.94 38.60 -26.47
N PRO A 12 -47.31 39.50 -25.69
CA PRO A 12 -45.87 39.66 -25.73
C PRO A 12 -45.21 38.44 -25.07
N PHE A 13 -44.61 37.53 -25.83
CA PHE A 13 -43.91 36.36 -25.26
C PHE A 13 -42.54 36.76 -24.76
N CYS A 14 -42.08 36.12 -23.68
CA CYS A 14 -40.66 36.19 -23.34
C CYS A 14 -39.88 35.29 -24.31
N GLU A 15 -39.00 35.86 -25.12
CA GLU A 15 -38.14 35.12 -26.06
C GLU A 15 -37.08 34.29 -25.34
N THR A 16 -36.50 33.31 -26.04
CA THR A 16 -35.44 32.47 -25.48
C THR A 16 -34.24 33.32 -25.06
N SER A 17 -33.76 33.17 -23.83
CA SER A 17 -32.61 33.93 -23.31
C SER A 17 -31.68 33.07 -22.46
N ILE A 18 -30.40 33.43 -22.43
CA ILE A 18 -29.39 32.82 -21.56
C ILE A 18 -29.01 33.86 -20.52
N ASP A 19 -28.98 33.48 -19.24
CA ASP A 19 -28.49 34.37 -18.19
C ASP A 19 -26.95 34.31 -18.03
N GLY A 20 -26.40 35.24 -17.25
CA GLY A 20 -24.96 35.30 -16.97
C GLY A 20 -24.41 34.08 -16.20
N ILE A 21 -25.27 33.14 -15.78
CA ILE A 21 -24.89 31.88 -15.13
C ILE A 21 -24.81 30.73 -16.16
N GLY A 22 -25.32 30.95 -17.38
CA GLY A 22 -25.35 29.96 -18.46
C GLY A 22 -26.62 29.11 -18.48
N THR A 23 -27.68 29.49 -17.75
CA THR A 23 -28.97 28.78 -17.76
C THR A 23 -29.83 29.24 -18.94
N CYS A 24 -30.31 28.29 -19.74
CA CYS A 24 -31.15 28.57 -20.90
C CYS A 24 -32.65 28.63 -20.54
N TRP A 25 -33.25 29.79 -20.75
CA TRP A 25 -34.67 30.06 -20.53
C TRP A 25 -35.45 29.93 -21.84
N PRO A 26 -36.42 28.99 -21.94
CA PRO A 26 -37.19 28.76 -23.16
C PRO A 26 -38.27 29.82 -23.35
N ARG A 27 -38.70 30.03 -24.60
CA ARG A 27 -39.82 30.91 -24.92
C ARG A 27 -41.07 30.58 -24.10
N SER A 28 -41.62 31.56 -23.39
CA SER A 28 -42.67 31.36 -22.37
C SER A 28 -43.75 32.44 -22.40
N LYS A 29 -44.94 32.10 -21.89
CA LYS A 29 -46.10 33.01 -21.86
C LYS A 29 -45.95 34.07 -20.75
N PRO A 30 -46.51 35.28 -20.94
CA PRO A 30 -46.65 36.29 -19.88
C PRO A 30 -47.18 35.72 -18.56
N GLY A 31 -46.55 36.09 -17.45
CA GLY A 31 -46.95 35.66 -16.10
C GLY A 31 -46.52 34.25 -15.72
N GLN A 32 -45.98 33.46 -16.65
CA GLN A 32 -45.53 32.09 -16.39
C GLN A 32 -44.25 32.07 -15.54
N MET A 33 -44.24 31.21 -14.53
CA MET A 33 -43.03 30.86 -13.79
C MET A 33 -42.40 29.62 -14.44
N VAL A 34 -41.15 29.74 -14.85
CA VAL A 34 -40.41 28.67 -15.52
C VAL A 34 -39.39 28.11 -14.55
N SER A 35 -39.31 26.78 -14.49
CA SER A 35 -38.29 26.05 -13.73
C SER A 35 -37.23 25.44 -14.64
N ARG A 36 -35.98 25.49 -14.20
CA ARG A 36 -34.85 24.79 -14.82
C ARG A 36 -34.02 24.12 -13.73
N PRO A 37 -33.33 23.00 -14.00
CA PRO A 37 -32.39 22.44 -13.03
C PRO A 37 -31.25 23.44 -12.75
N CYS A 38 -30.68 23.37 -11.55
CA CYS A 38 -29.47 24.12 -11.21
C CYS A 38 -28.32 23.74 -12.16
N PRO A 39 -27.41 24.69 -12.49
CA PRO A 39 -26.23 24.40 -13.30
C PRO A 39 -25.33 23.39 -12.59
N GLU A 40 -24.74 22.44 -13.32
CA GLU A 40 -23.87 21.43 -12.73
C GLU A 40 -22.55 22.02 -12.22
N MET A 41 -22.01 23.01 -12.96
CA MET A 41 -20.74 23.66 -12.64
C MET A 41 -20.82 25.15 -12.95
N PHE A 42 -20.40 25.98 -12.00
CA PHE A 42 -20.30 27.43 -12.18
C PHE A 42 -19.00 27.94 -11.55
N TYR A 43 -18.15 28.60 -12.34
CA TYR A 43 -16.79 29.03 -11.96
C TYR A 43 -15.95 27.93 -11.27
N GLY A 44 -16.03 26.69 -11.75
CA GLY A 44 -15.27 25.55 -11.20
C GLY A 44 -15.84 24.94 -9.91
N VAL A 45 -16.97 25.44 -9.40
CA VAL A 45 -17.66 24.89 -8.22
C VAL A 45 -18.87 24.06 -8.68
N ARG A 46 -19.02 22.84 -8.12
CA ARG A 46 -20.17 21.96 -8.41
C ARG A 46 -21.38 22.30 -7.54
N TYR A 47 -22.56 22.31 -8.16
CA TYR A 47 -23.85 22.56 -7.49
C TYR A 47 -24.77 21.36 -7.61
N ASN A 48 -25.71 21.22 -6.66
CA ASN A 48 -26.68 20.14 -6.69
C ASN A 48 -27.73 20.37 -7.79
N THR A 49 -27.76 19.49 -8.81
CA THR A 49 -28.66 19.56 -9.97
C THR A 49 -30.08 19.06 -9.71
N THR A 50 -30.33 18.39 -8.56
CA THR A 50 -31.68 17.94 -8.16
C THR A 50 -32.59 19.12 -7.85
N ASN A 51 -32.02 20.25 -7.45
CA ASN A 51 -32.77 21.46 -7.17
C ASN A 51 -33.04 22.27 -8.44
N SER A 52 -34.13 23.03 -8.44
CA SER A 52 -34.53 23.85 -9.58
C SER A 52 -34.40 25.35 -9.29
N VAL A 53 -34.04 26.09 -10.33
CA VAL A 53 -34.07 27.56 -10.40
C VAL A 53 -35.36 28.02 -11.02
N TYR A 54 -35.85 29.19 -10.59
CA TYR A 54 -37.12 29.74 -11.08
C TYR A 54 -36.91 31.13 -11.66
N ARG A 55 -37.51 31.39 -12.82
CA ARG A 55 -37.56 32.73 -13.40
C ARG A 55 -38.94 33.01 -13.96
N ARG A 56 -39.44 34.19 -13.69
CA ARG A 56 -40.78 34.64 -14.11
C ARG A 56 -40.68 35.41 -15.41
N CYS A 57 -41.55 35.10 -16.36
CA CYS A 57 -41.85 35.95 -17.51
C CYS A 57 -42.84 37.04 -17.07
N LEU A 58 -42.47 38.31 -17.20
CA LEU A 58 -43.32 39.44 -16.81
C LEU A 58 -44.45 39.65 -17.82
N SER A 59 -45.49 40.37 -17.41
CA SER A 59 -46.65 40.69 -18.26
C SER A 59 -46.29 41.54 -19.49
N ASN A 60 -45.15 42.24 -19.46
CA ASN A 60 -44.63 43.05 -20.55
C ASN A 60 -43.83 42.25 -21.61
N GLY A 61 -43.77 40.92 -21.49
CA GLY A 61 -42.98 40.04 -22.38
C GLY A 61 -41.48 40.08 -22.16
N SER A 62 -41.01 40.67 -21.05
CA SER A 62 -39.60 40.63 -20.65
C SER A 62 -39.39 39.64 -19.50
N TRP A 63 -38.20 39.04 -19.45
CA TRP A 63 -37.81 38.22 -18.31
C TRP A 63 -37.57 39.08 -17.06
N ALA A 64 -37.89 38.53 -15.88
CA ALA A 64 -37.45 39.13 -14.62
C ALA A 64 -35.92 39.31 -14.61
N VAL A 65 -35.47 40.42 -14.05
CA VAL A 65 -34.05 40.86 -14.03
C VAL A 65 -33.14 39.81 -13.39
N LYS A 66 -33.61 39.13 -12.33
CA LYS A 66 -32.88 38.06 -11.65
C LYS A 66 -33.74 36.81 -11.54
N GLY A 67 -33.15 35.65 -11.82
CA GLY A 67 -33.72 34.35 -11.46
C GLY A 67 -33.53 34.07 -9.97
N ASN A 68 -34.41 33.24 -9.39
CA ASN A 68 -34.27 32.80 -8.02
C ASN A 68 -33.38 31.54 -7.97
N TYR A 69 -32.13 31.74 -7.53
CA TYR A 69 -31.12 30.68 -7.34
C TYR A 69 -31.00 30.21 -5.89
N SER A 70 -31.93 30.57 -4.99
CA SER A 70 -31.85 30.24 -3.56
C SER A 70 -31.74 28.74 -3.25
N MET A 71 -32.24 27.91 -4.17
CA MET A 71 -32.22 26.45 -4.04
C MET A 71 -30.93 25.82 -4.59
N CYS A 72 -30.12 26.55 -5.36
CA CYS A 72 -28.83 26.04 -5.84
C CYS A 72 -27.77 26.21 -4.77
N LYS A 73 -27.54 25.14 -4.00
CA LYS A 73 -26.48 25.08 -3.00
C LYS A 73 -25.25 24.40 -3.60
N ALA A 74 -24.09 25.00 -3.37
CA ALA A 74 -22.79 24.42 -3.75
C ALA A 74 -22.50 23.18 -2.89
N ILE A 75 -21.87 22.17 -3.49
CA ILE A 75 -21.51 20.90 -2.83
C ILE A 75 -20.19 21.06 -2.04
N LEU A 76 -20.10 22.09 -1.20
CA LEU A 76 -18.88 22.43 -0.43
C LEU A 76 -18.60 21.47 0.74
N TYR A 77 -19.66 20.93 1.35
CA TYR A 77 -19.56 20.05 2.52
C TYR A 77 -18.91 18.70 2.19
N GLN A 78 -19.25 18.11 1.05
CA GLN A 78 -18.73 16.83 0.59
C GLN A 78 -17.25 16.94 0.20
N GLU A 79 -16.85 18.06 -0.42
CA GLU A 79 -15.45 18.32 -0.75
C GLU A 79 -14.59 18.50 0.51
N LYS A 80 -15.10 19.22 1.53
CA LYS A 80 -14.39 19.41 2.82
C LYS A 80 -14.28 18.11 3.63
N ARG A 81 -15.34 17.30 3.67
CA ARG A 81 -15.37 15.99 4.36
C ARG A 81 -14.44 14.99 3.69
N SER A 82 -14.45 14.93 2.35
CA SER A 82 -13.52 14.09 1.57
C SER A 82 -12.06 14.48 1.80
N LYS A 83 -11.74 15.78 1.81
CA LYS A 83 -10.39 16.29 2.16
C LYS A 83 -9.96 15.88 3.58
N MET A 84 -10.87 15.94 4.57
CA MET A 84 -10.55 15.51 5.94
C MET A 84 -10.28 14.00 6.04
N HIS A 85 -11.12 13.17 5.41
CA HIS A 85 -10.91 11.72 5.38
C HIS A 85 -9.60 11.36 4.67
N TYR A 86 -9.27 12.05 3.57
CA TYR A 86 -8.01 11.90 2.87
C TYR A 86 -6.80 12.24 3.76
N GLN A 87 -6.83 13.36 4.47
CA GLN A 87 -5.75 13.75 5.40
C GLN A 87 -5.53 12.70 6.51
N ILE A 88 -6.61 12.18 7.10
CA ILE A 88 -6.52 11.11 8.10
C ILE A 88 -5.93 9.84 7.49
N ALA A 89 -6.35 9.47 6.28
CA ALA A 89 -5.81 8.31 5.58
C ALA A 89 -4.30 8.46 5.30
N VAL A 90 -3.83 9.65 4.92
CA VAL A 90 -2.40 9.96 4.75
C VAL A 90 -1.61 9.78 6.05
N ILE A 91 -2.16 10.23 7.19
CA ILE A 91 -1.51 10.05 8.51
C ILE A 91 -1.40 8.56 8.86
N ILE A 92 -2.48 7.80 8.68
CA ILE A 92 -2.46 6.34 8.91
C ILE A 92 -1.41 5.68 8.00
N ASN A 93 -1.37 6.07 6.73
CA ASN A 93 -0.41 5.54 5.76
C ASN A 93 1.03 5.82 6.19
N PHE A 94 1.32 7.07 6.62
CA PHE A 94 2.62 7.48 7.13
C PHE A 94 3.06 6.66 8.35
N LEU A 95 2.19 6.54 9.35
CA LEU A 95 2.48 5.76 10.56
C LEU A 95 2.72 4.28 10.23
N GLY A 96 1.91 3.71 9.33
CA GLY A 96 2.06 2.33 8.89
C GLY A 96 3.39 2.08 8.16
N HIS A 97 3.79 2.98 7.25
CA HIS A 97 5.09 2.88 6.56
C HIS A 97 6.28 3.04 7.53
N CYS A 98 6.18 3.88 8.55
CA CYS A 98 7.19 3.99 9.61
C CYS A 98 7.36 2.67 10.37
N VAL A 99 6.26 2.11 10.89
CA VAL A 99 6.27 0.84 11.63
C VAL A 99 6.79 -0.31 10.76
N SER A 100 6.33 -0.36 9.52
CA SER A 100 6.74 -1.33 8.50
C SER A 100 8.24 -1.26 8.22
N LEU A 101 8.80 -0.06 8.04
CA LEU A 101 10.23 0.13 7.79
C LEU A 101 11.09 -0.34 8.97
N VAL A 102 10.74 0.04 10.21
CA VAL A 102 11.49 -0.37 11.41
C VAL A 102 11.49 -1.90 11.56
N ALA A 103 10.33 -2.53 11.37
CA ALA A 103 10.20 -3.98 11.45
C ALA A 103 11.01 -4.70 10.35
N LEU A 104 10.97 -4.19 9.12
CA LEU A 104 11.73 -4.74 7.98
C LEU A 104 13.24 -4.57 8.16
N LEU A 105 13.71 -3.42 8.64
CA LEU A 105 15.13 -3.19 8.93
C LEU A 105 15.62 -4.15 10.03
N THR A 106 14.83 -4.32 11.08
CA THR A 106 15.14 -5.28 12.16
C THR A 106 15.23 -6.71 11.62
N ALA A 107 14.26 -7.13 10.80
CA ALA A 107 14.27 -8.43 10.15
C ALA A 107 15.49 -8.60 9.23
N PHE A 108 15.80 -7.59 8.42
CA PHE A 108 16.96 -7.58 7.52
C PHE A 108 18.28 -7.73 8.30
N CYS A 109 18.47 -6.98 9.39
CA CYS A 109 19.63 -7.10 10.27
C CYS A 109 19.74 -8.51 10.90
N LEU A 110 18.63 -9.10 11.36
CA LEU A 110 18.63 -10.45 11.91
C LEU A 110 19.12 -11.49 10.88
N PHE A 111 18.67 -11.38 9.63
CA PHE A 111 19.12 -12.26 8.55
C PHE A 111 20.59 -12.05 8.17
N LEU A 112 21.10 -10.82 8.20
CA LEU A 112 22.52 -10.53 7.97
C LEU A 112 23.42 -11.16 9.04
N CYS A 113 23.03 -11.04 10.32
CA CYS A 113 23.75 -11.58 11.46
C CYS A 113 23.76 -13.12 11.48
N LEU A 114 22.68 -13.76 11.01
CA LEU A 114 22.50 -15.21 11.06
C LEU A 114 22.92 -15.88 9.74
N ARG A 115 24.23 -15.85 9.44
CA ARG A 115 24.84 -16.47 8.24
C ARG A 115 24.48 -17.96 8.06
N SER A 116 24.17 -18.67 9.15
CA SER A 116 23.87 -20.10 9.18
C SER A 116 22.54 -20.50 8.51
N ILE A 117 21.66 -19.55 8.17
CA ILE A 117 20.30 -19.84 7.66
C ILE A 117 20.17 -19.50 6.15
N ARG A 118 21.28 -19.32 5.42
CA ARG A 118 21.27 -18.96 4.00
C ARG A 118 20.90 -20.16 3.11
N CYS A 119 19.60 -20.42 2.98
CA CYS A 119 19.00 -21.39 2.04
C CYS A 119 18.37 -20.66 0.83
N LEU A 120 18.11 -21.36 -0.28
CA LEU A 120 17.47 -20.79 -1.48
C LEU A 120 16.13 -20.09 -1.18
N ARG A 121 15.28 -20.68 -0.33
CA ARG A 121 14.03 -20.07 0.15
C ARG A 121 14.29 -18.74 0.86
N ASN A 122 15.31 -18.70 1.72
CA ASN A 122 15.69 -17.49 2.43
C ASN A 122 16.36 -16.46 1.48
N ILE A 123 16.93 -16.91 0.36
CA ILE A 123 17.40 -16.06 -0.75
C ILE A 123 16.22 -15.44 -1.55
N ILE A 124 15.03 -16.01 -1.52
CA ILE A 124 13.86 -15.35 -2.13
C ILE A 124 13.28 -14.34 -1.13
N HIS A 125 13.14 -14.74 0.14
CA HIS A 125 12.60 -13.87 1.19
C HIS A 125 13.43 -12.60 1.45
N TRP A 126 14.77 -12.65 1.47
CA TRP A 126 15.57 -11.42 1.67
C TRP A 126 15.46 -10.44 0.49
N ASN A 127 15.35 -10.92 -0.75
CA ASN A 127 15.14 -10.07 -1.92
C ASN A 127 13.77 -9.40 -1.87
N LEU A 128 12.74 -10.13 -1.43
CA LEU A 128 11.41 -9.58 -1.18
C LEU A 128 11.44 -8.52 -0.06
N ILE A 129 12.07 -8.81 1.09
CA ILE A 129 12.23 -7.85 2.20
C ILE A 129 12.98 -6.60 1.73
N ALA A 130 14.06 -6.77 0.97
CA ALA A 130 14.82 -5.65 0.40
C ALA A 130 13.96 -4.81 -0.56
N ALA A 131 13.16 -5.44 -1.42
CA ALA A 131 12.22 -4.73 -2.29
C ALA A 131 11.18 -3.92 -1.48
N PHE A 132 10.68 -4.46 -0.37
CA PHE A 132 9.79 -3.71 0.53
C PHE A 132 10.50 -2.52 1.21
N ILE A 133 11.76 -2.67 1.64
CA ILE A 133 12.55 -1.58 2.21
C ILE A 133 12.73 -0.47 1.16
N LEU A 134 13.11 -0.81 -0.08
CA LEU A 134 13.29 0.15 -1.17
C LEU A 134 11.98 0.86 -1.54
N ARG A 135 10.86 0.13 -1.58
CA ARG A 135 9.53 0.69 -1.79
C ARG A 135 9.16 1.71 -0.70
N ASN A 136 9.30 1.32 0.58
CA ASN A 136 9.00 2.20 1.71
C ASN A 136 9.92 3.42 1.73
N ALA A 137 11.22 3.25 1.49
CA ALA A 137 12.19 4.34 1.43
C ALA A 137 11.83 5.33 0.32
N THR A 138 11.46 4.85 -0.86
CA THR A 138 11.10 5.72 -1.98
C THR A 138 9.75 6.39 -1.77
N TRP A 139 8.80 5.74 -1.08
CA TRP A 139 7.57 6.39 -0.64
C TRP A 139 7.85 7.59 0.27
N PHE A 140 8.75 7.47 1.24
CA PHE A 140 9.17 8.61 2.07
C PHE A 140 9.81 9.73 1.25
N ILE A 141 10.68 9.37 0.29
CA ILE A 141 11.31 10.36 -0.59
C ILE A 141 10.23 11.12 -1.40
N VAL A 142 9.24 10.43 -1.95
CA VAL A 142 8.11 11.06 -2.65
C VAL A 142 7.34 12.00 -1.73
N GLN A 143 7.02 11.58 -0.51
CA GLN A 143 6.27 12.42 0.44
C GLN A 143 7.03 13.70 0.82
N LEU A 144 8.35 13.61 1.01
CA LEU A 144 9.20 14.79 1.25
C LEU A 144 9.28 15.70 0.02
N SER A 145 9.28 15.12 -1.18
CA SER A 145 9.39 15.84 -2.46
C SER A 145 8.09 16.49 -2.92
N MET A 146 6.95 16.03 -2.40
CA MET A 146 5.61 16.57 -2.73
C MET A 146 5.33 17.89 -2.00
N SER A 147 6.26 18.40 -1.19
CA SER A 147 6.19 19.74 -0.61
C SER A 147 6.24 20.80 -1.73
N PRO A 148 5.35 21.81 -1.70
CA PRO A 148 5.21 22.78 -2.80
C PRO A 148 6.51 23.58 -3.07
N GLU A 149 7.38 23.71 -2.07
CA GLU A 149 8.68 24.38 -2.16
C GLU A 149 9.69 23.62 -3.04
N VAL A 150 9.63 22.29 -3.09
CA VAL A 150 10.58 21.45 -3.84
C VAL A 150 10.20 21.36 -5.32
N HIS A 151 8.91 21.42 -5.64
CA HIS A 151 8.40 21.29 -7.01
C HIS A 151 8.89 22.40 -7.94
N GLU A 152 8.96 23.64 -7.44
CA GLU A 152 9.44 24.82 -8.19
C GLU A 152 10.96 24.78 -8.43
N SER A 153 11.73 24.12 -7.56
CA SER A 153 13.18 24.15 -7.62
C SER A 153 13.79 23.24 -8.71
N ASN A 154 13.25 22.03 -8.92
CA ASN A 154 13.88 21.02 -9.76
C ASN A 154 12.88 20.00 -10.35
N VAL A 155 12.28 20.33 -11.50
CA VAL A 155 11.35 19.46 -12.24
C VAL A 155 11.97 18.09 -12.58
N VAL A 156 13.27 18.05 -12.89
CA VAL A 156 14.00 16.82 -13.21
C VAL A 156 14.05 15.88 -12.00
N TRP A 157 14.28 16.44 -10.80
CA TRP A 157 14.40 15.67 -9.57
C TRP A 157 13.07 15.03 -9.18
N CYS A 158 11.97 15.77 -9.30
CA CYS A 158 10.61 15.26 -9.10
C CYS A 158 10.29 14.12 -10.09
N ARG A 159 10.62 14.27 -11.38
CA ARG A 159 10.43 13.20 -12.39
C ARG A 159 11.24 11.95 -12.07
N LEU A 160 12.49 12.10 -11.63
CA LEU A 160 13.35 10.99 -11.25
C LEU A 160 12.79 10.25 -10.03
N VAL A 161 12.39 10.97 -8.98
CA VAL A 161 11.81 10.36 -7.77
C VAL A 161 10.51 9.63 -8.05
N THR A 162 9.61 10.22 -8.82
CA THR A 162 8.35 9.56 -9.22
C THR A 162 8.63 8.32 -10.08
N ALA A 163 9.60 8.39 -11.00
CA ALA A 163 10.00 7.22 -11.80
C ALA A 163 10.61 6.12 -10.92
N SER A 164 11.47 6.46 -9.96
CA SER A 164 12.04 5.52 -9.00
C SER A 164 10.95 4.88 -8.14
N PHE A 165 9.97 5.64 -7.68
CA PHE A 165 8.85 5.12 -6.90
C PHE A 165 8.07 4.08 -7.69
N ASN A 166 7.68 4.41 -8.92
CA ASN A 166 6.96 3.49 -9.80
C ASN A 166 7.76 2.22 -10.11
N TYR A 167 9.09 2.35 -10.28
CA TYR A 167 9.97 1.20 -10.48
C TYR A 167 10.00 0.28 -9.26
N PHE A 168 10.32 0.80 -8.08
CA PHE A 168 10.40 -0.02 -6.86
C PHE A 168 9.05 -0.58 -6.44
N HIS A 169 7.96 0.16 -6.68
CA HIS A 169 6.60 -0.33 -6.53
C HIS A 169 6.34 -1.53 -7.45
N SER A 170 6.69 -1.44 -8.73
CA SER A 170 6.55 -2.53 -9.70
C SER A 170 7.42 -3.75 -9.35
N THR A 171 8.70 -3.53 -9.05
CA THR A 171 9.63 -4.57 -8.62
C THR A 171 9.11 -5.32 -7.38
N ASN A 172 8.48 -4.63 -6.42
CA ASN A 172 7.85 -5.28 -5.28
C ASN A 172 6.79 -6.30 -5.72
N PHE A 173 5.92 -5.98 -6.69
CA PHE A 173 4.94 -6.95 -7.24
C PHE A 173 5.59 -8.15 -7.91
N PHE A 174 6.61 -7.93 -8.73
CA PHE A 174 7.30 -9.05 -9.38
C PHE A 174 7.99 -9.96 -8.36
N TRP A 175 8.52 -9.42 -7.26
CA TRP A 175 9.08 -10.22 -6.17
C TRP A 175 8.01 -11.01 -5.41
N MET A 176 6.85 -10.41 -5.15
CA MET A 176 5.71 -11.11 -4.55
C MET A 176 5.22 -12.25 -5.44
N PHE A 177 5.15 -12.01 -6.75
CA PHE A 177 4.84 -13.04 -7.74
C PHE A 177 5.91 -14.14 -7.80
N GLY A 178 7.19 -13.77 -7.77
CA GLY A 178 8.30 -14.73 -7.76
C GLY A 178 8.23 -15.67 -6.56
N GLU A 179 7.90 -15.14 -5.38
CA GLU A 179 7.64 -15.92 -4.17
C GLU A 179 6.42 -16.85 -4.33
N GLY A 180 5.29 -16.32 -4.81
CA GLY A 180 4.08 -17.12 -5.02
C GLY A 180 4.28 -18.26 -6.02
N CYS A 181 4.96 -17.99 -7.13
CA CYS A 181 5.32 -18.99 -8.14
C CYS A 181 6.27 -20.05 -7.57
N TYR A 182 7.30 -19.65 -6.82
CA TYR A 182 8.22 -20.57 -6.16
C TYR A 182 7.49 -21.51 -5.20
N LEU A 183 6.60 -20.96 -4.34
CA LEU A 183 5.83 -21.76 -3.40
C LEU A 183 4.86 -22.71 -4.10
N HIS A 184 4.14 -22.24 -5.12
CA HIS A 184 3.24 -23.07 -5.92
C HIS A 184 3.99 -24.24 -6.56
N THR A 185 5.12 -23.98 -7.20
CA THR A 185 5.92 -25.04 -7.84
C THR A 185 6.49 -26.02 -6.81
N ALA A 186 6.97 -25.55 -5.65
CA ALA A 186 7.47 -26.43 -4.59
C ALA A 186 6.39 -27.38 -4.04
N ILE A 187 5.14 -26.92 -3.96
CA ILE A 187 4.01 -27.74 -3.46
C ILE A 187 3.48 -28.72 -4.53
N VAL A 188 3.37 -28.27 -5.79
CA VAL A 188 2.74 -29.05 -6.87
C VAL A 188 3.72 -30.01 -7.55
N LEU A 189 4.95 -29.57 -7.81
CA LEU A 189 5.92 -30.28 -8.64
C LEU A 189 7.17 -30.63 -7.83
N THR A 190 7.01 -31.33 -6.71
CA THR A 190 8.06 -31.71 -5.73
C THR A 190 9.37 -32.27 -6.31
N TYR A 191 9.44 -32.62 -7.59
CA TYR A 191 10.62 -33.15 -8.30
C TYR A 191 11.23 -32.21 -9.37
N SER A 192 10.61 -31.06 -9.67
CA SER A 192 11.04 -30.16 -10.78
C SER A 192 11.73 -28.88 -10.32
N THR A 193 11.81 -28.62 -9.00
CA THR A 193 12.42 -27.40 -8.45
C THR A 193 13.91 -27.26 -8.79
N ASP A 194 14.62 -28.38 -8.99
CA ASP A 194 16.05 -28.37 -9.36
C ASP A 194 16.30 -27.90 -10.80
N ARG A 195 15.32 -28.02 -11.70
CA ARG A 195 15.43 -27.52 -13.09
C ARG A 195 15.07 -26.04 -13.24
N LEU A 196 14.42 -25.43 -12.25
CA LEU A 196 14.11 -24.00 -12.26
C LEU A 196 15.39 -23.19 -12.02
N ARG A 197 16.00 -22.69 -13.10
CA ARG A 197 17.23 -21.89 -13.03
C ARG A 197 17.00 -20.64 -12.17
N LYS A 198 17.78 -20.51 -11.09
CA LYS A 198 17.80 -19.36 -10.15
C LYS A 198 17.84 -17.99 -10.86
N TRP A 199 18.47 -17.93 -12.03
CA TRP A 199 18.58 -16.74 -12.88
C TRP A 199 17.25 -16.28 -13.49
N MET A 200 16.30 -17.18 -13.75
CA MET A 200 15.01 -16.82 -14.36
C MET A 200 14.16 -15.96 -13.42
N PHE A 201 14.13 -16.29 -12.12
CA PHE A 201 13.40 -15.50 -11.12
C PHE A 201 14.06 -14.14 -10.85
N ILE A 202 15.40 -14.08 -10.84
CA ILE A 202 16.14 -12.83 -10.69
C ILE A 202 15.90 -11.91 -11.90
N CYS A 203 15.91 -12.45 -13.13
CA CYS A 203 15.61 -11.69 -14.34
C CYS A 203 14.14 -11.24 -14.43
N ILE A 204 13.19 -12.03 -13.92
CA ILE A 204 11.77 -11.63 -13.86
C ILE A 204 11.56 -10.54 -12.80
N GLY A 205 12.19 -10.66 -11.62
CA GLY A 205 12.06 -9.71 -10.52
C GLY A 205 12.68 -8.34 -10.79
N TRP A 206 13.85 -8.29 -11.43
CA TRP A 206 14.62 -7.04 -11.63
C TRP A 206 14.57 -6.49 -13.07
N CYS A 207 14.47 -7.34 -14.10
CA CYS A 207 14.81 -6.94 -15.49
C CYS A 207 13.63 -6.84 -16.46
N LYS A 208 12.42 -7.29 -16.12
CA LYS A 208 11.27 -7.25 -17.06
C LYS A 208 10.55 -5.89 -17.16
N CYS A 209 11.12 -4.82 -16.63
CA CYS A 209 10.60 -3.45 -16.79
C CYS A 209 11.32 -2.61 -17.86
N TRP A 210 12.37 -3.13 -18.53
CA TRP A 210 13.11 -2.33 -19.53
C TRP A 210 12.66 -2.54 -20.99
N PHE A 211 11.92 -3.60 -21.29
CA PHE A 211 11.47 -3.89 -22.66
C PHE A 211 10.12 -3.22 -22.96
N GLY A 212 10.15 -1.93 -23.29
CA GLY A 212 9.02 -1.23 -23.90
C GLY A 212 8.93 0.26 -23.56
N LYS A 213 9.72 1.10 -24.24
CA LYS A 213 9.44 2.54 -24.31
C LYS A 213 9.36 3.02 -25.76
N ARG A 214 8.13 3.33 -26.21
CA ARG A 214 7.85 4.51 -27.06
C ARG A 214 6.85 5.38 -26.31
N ALA A 215 7.09 6.69 -26.31
CA ALA A 215 6.24 7.68 -25.67
C ALA A 215 4.95 7.90 -26.48
N GLY A 216 3.79 7.83 -25.82
CA GLY A 216 2.48 8.14 -26.40
C GLY A 216 1.41 8.18 -25.32
N VAL A 217 0.40 9.03 -25.46
CA VAL A 217 -0.62 9.44 -24.46
C VAL A 217 -1.44 8.27 -23.86
N TYR A 218 -1.33 7.05 -24.40
CA TYR A 218 -1.90 5.80 -23.85
C TYR A 218 -0.96 5.07 -22.86
N THR A 219 0.12 5.71 -22.40
CA THR A 219 1.20 5.07 -21.63
C THR A 219 0.83 4.52 -20.25
N ASP A 220 -0.28 4.95 -19.64
CA ASP A 220 -0.64 4.50 -18.28
C ASP A 220 -1.04 3.01 -18.27
N TYR A 221 -1.75 2.56 -19.31
CA TYR A 221 -2.14 1.16 -19.47
C TYR A 221 -0.96 0.23 -19.80
N ILE A 222 0.11 0.76 -20.40
CA ILE A 222 1.31 -0.02 -20.75
C ILE A 222 2.05 -0.47 -19.49
N TYR A 223 2.07 0.36 -18.44
CA TYR A 223 2.66 -0.01 -17.15
C TYR A 223 1.67 -0.79 -16.27
N GLN A 224 0.40 -0.40 -16.26
CA GLN A 224 -0.59 -1.02 -15.39
C GLN A 224 -0.97 -2.44 -15.85
N GLY A 225 -1.02 -2.70 -17.16
CA GLY A 225 -1.40 -4.00 -17.74
C GLY A 225 -0.57 -5.18 -17.23
N PRO A 226 0.77 -5.16 -17.32
CA PRO A 226 1.62 -6.22 -16.79
C PRO A 226 1.45 -6.43 -15.28
N MET A 227 1.24 -5.35 -14.51
CA MET A 227 1.03 -5.44 -13.06
C MET A 227 -0.29 -6.15 -12.75
N ILE A 228 -1.38 -5.80 -13.44
CA ILE A 228 -2.69 -6.46 -13.31
C ILE A 228 -2.58 -7.95 -13.66
N LEU A 229 -1.94 -8.28 -14.77
CA LEU A 229 -1.78 -9.67 -15.20
C LEU A 229 -1.05 -10.50 -14.13
N VAL A 230 0.05 -9.95 -13.59
CA VAL A 230 0.81 -10.59 -12.51
C VAL A 230 -0.04 -10.78 -11.25
N LEU A 231 -0.87 -9.80 -10.89
CA LEU A 231 -1.78 -9.89 -9.75
C LEU A 231 -2.85 -10.96 -9.94
N VAL A 232 -3.46 -11.05 -11.13
CA VAL A 232 -4.46 -12.08 -11.46
C VAL A 232 -3.84 -13.48 -11.39
N ILE A 233 -2.64 -13.67 -11.95
CA ILE A 233 -1.95 -14.96 -11.88
C ILE A 233 -1.59 -15.31 -10.43
N ASN A 234 -1.13 -14.34 -9.63
CA ASN A 234 -0.84 -14.56 -8.21
C ASN A 234 -2.10 -14.97 -7.43
N PHE A 235 -3.26 -14.40 -7.77
CA PHE A 235 -4.55 -14.80 -7.19
C PHE A 235 -4.93 -16.25 -7.54
N ILE A 236 -4.70 -16.67 -8.78
CA ILE A 236 -4.92 -18.07 -9.20
C ILE A 236 -3.99 -19.02 -8.44
N PHE A 237 -2.70 -18.69 -8.34
CA PHE A 237 -1.74 -19.47 -7.57
C PHE A 237 -2.13 -19.59 -6.12
N LEU A 238 -2.59 -18.49 -5.52
CA LEU A 238 -3.12 -18.53 -4.16
C LEU A 238 -4.25 -19.54 -4.04
N PHE A 239 -5.29 -19.41 -4.87
CA PHE A 239 -6.48 -20.26 -4.76
C PHE A 239 -6.09 -21.74 -4.82
N ASN A 240 -5.17 -22.07 -5.73
CA ASN A 240 -4.62 -23.42 -5.86
C ASN A 240 -3.83 -23.87 -4.63
N ILE A 241 -2.92 -23.03 -4.10
CA ILE A 241 -2.14 -23.33 -2.89
C ILE A 241 -3.08 -23.57 -1.70
N VAL A 242 -4.07 -22.69 -1.50
CA VAL A 242 -5.06 -22.81 -0.41
C VAL A 242 -5.86 -24.09 -0.56
N ARG A 243 -6.34 -24.43 -1.76
CA ARG A 243 -7.06 -25.69 -2.02
C ARG A 243 -6.21 -26.89 -1.63
N ILE A 244 -4.97 -26.96 -2.11
CA ILE A 244 -4.07 -28.10 -1.86
C ILE A 244 -3.76 -28.21 -0.36
N LEU A 245 -3.43 -27.09 0.29
CA LEU A 245 -3.04 -27.08 1.69
C LEU A 245 -4.22 -27.38 2.62
N MET A 246 -5.41 -26.85 2.36
CA MET A 246 -6.63 -27.22 3.10
C MET A 246 -6.97 -28.69 2.93
N THR A 247 -6.78 -29.24 1.72
CA THR A 247 -7.01 -30.67 1.46
C THR A 247 -6.02 -31.54 2.26
N LYS A 248 -4.74 -31.18 2.28
CA LYS A 248 -3.73 -31.90 3.10
C LYS A 248 -3.96 -31.74 4.60
N LEU A 249 -4.32 -30.56 5.06
CA LEU A 249 -4.62 -30.30 6.47
C LEU A 249 -5.85 -31.08 6.95
N ARG A 250 -6.87 -31.26 6.10
CA ARG A 250 -8.07 -32.05 6.41
C ARG A 250 -7.75 -33.54 6.59
N ALA A 251 -6.78 -34.05 5.84
CA ALA A 251 -6.36 -35.45 5.89
C ALA A 251 -5.63 -35.82 7.21
N SER A 252 -4.97 -34.88 7.91
CA SER A 252 -4.40 -35.15 9.23
C SER A 252 -5.38 -34.73 10.35
N THR A 253 -5.91 -35.69 11.11
CA THR A 253 -6.84 -35.46 12.23
C THR A 253 -6.16 -35.69 13.58
N THR A 254 -5.65 -34.62 14.20
CA THR A 254 -5.17 -34.63 15.60
C THR A 254 -5.65 -33.36 16.33
N SER A 255 -5.93 -33.37 17.63
CA SER A 255 -6.44 -32.20 18.35
C SER A 255 -5.53 -30.96 18.26
N GLU A 256 -4.20 -31.15 18.29
CA GLU A 256 -3.21 -30.08 18.05
C GLU A 256 -3.31 -29.48 16.62
N THR A 257 -3.75 -30.28 15.64
CA THR A 257 -3.93 -29.81 14.25
C THR A 257 -5.08 -28.83 14.10
N ILE A 258 -6.05 -28.77 15.03
CA ILE A 258 -7.18 -27.81 14.96
C ILE A 258 -6.71 -26.38 15.28
N GLN A 259 -5.83 -26.22 16.27
CA GLN A 259 -5.26 -24.92 16.61
C GLN A 259 -4.22 -24.50 15.56
N TYR A 260 -3.41 -25.45 15.07
CA TYR A 260 -2.52 -25.25 13.93
C TYR A 260 -3.27 -24.86 12.65
N ARG A 261 -4.44 -25.46 12.36
CA ARG A 261 -5.28 -25.09 11.20
C ARG A 261 -5.73 -23.63 11.27
N LYS A 262 -6.04 -23.08 12.45
CA LYS A 262 -6.44 -21.67 12.60
C LYS A 262 -5.28 -20.71 12.33
N ALA A 263 -4.10 -21.00 12.90
CA ALA A 263 -2.90 -20.18 12.68
C ALA A 263 -2.36 -20.29 11.25
N VAL A 264 -2.29 -21.51 10.71
CA VAL A 264 -1.90 -21.77 9.32
C VAL A 264 -2.89 -21.14 8.36
N LYS A 265 -4.20 -21.19 8.63
CA LYS A 265 -5.21 -20.45 7.83
C LYS A 265 -4.96 -18.94 7.83
N ALA A 266 -4.63 -18.33 8.97
CA ALA A 266 -4.31 -16.91 9.04
C ALA A 266 -3.02 -16.56 8.28
N THR A 267 -1.95 -17.34 8.46
CA THR A 267 -0.67 -17.16 7.76
C THR A 267 -0.80 -17.37 6.24
N LEU A 268 -1.63 -18.32 5.81
CA LEU A 268 -1.87 -18.60 4.38
C LEU A 268 -2.79 -17.60 3.71
N VAL A 269 -3.72 -17.01 4.46
CA VAL A 269 -4.52 -15.87 3.99
C VAL A 269 -3.65 -14.62 3.87
N LEU A 270 -2.56 -14.53 4.64
CA LEU A 270 -1.61 -13.42 4.59
C LEU A 270 -0.63 -13.45 3.42
N LEU A 271 -0.17 -14.63 3.02
CA LEU A 271 0.68 -14.87 1.84
C LEU A 271 0.20 -14.16 0.55
N PRO A 272 -1.10 -14.19 0.21
CA PRO A 272 -1.67 -13.47 -0.94
C PRO A 272 -2.24 -12.09 -0.65
N LEU A 273 -2.44 -11.71 0.63
CA LEU A 273 -2.91 -10.36 0.97
C LEU A 273 -1.96 -9.29 0.40
N LEU A 274 -0.73 -9.69 0.08
CA LEU A 274 0.26 -8.88 -0.62
C LEU A 274 -0.10 -8.51 -2.07
N GLY A 275 -0.98 -9.27 -2.73
CA GLY A 275 -1.49 -8.98 -4.08
C GLY A 275 -3.00 -8.69 -4.13
N ILE A 276 -3.79 -9.19 -3.17
CA ILE A 276 -5.25 -8.98 -3.12
C ILE A 276 -5.61 -7.53 -2.81
N THR A 277 -4.82 -6.83 -1.98
CA THR A 277 -5.05 -5.42 -1.65
C THR A 277 -5.18 -4.54 -2.89
N TYR A 278 -4.42 -4.86 -3.93
CA TYR A 278 -4.44 -4.13 -5.20
C TYR A 278 -5.52 -4.61 -6.18
N MET A 279 -6.07 -5.82 -6.01
CA MET A 279 -7.25 -6.25 -6.77
C MET A 279 -8.52 -5.53 -6.30
N LEU A 280 -8.55 -5.10 -5.04
CA LEU A 280 -9.65 -4.26 -4.53
C LEU A 280 -9.72 -2.92 -5.27
N PHE A 281 -8.60 -2.38 -5.77
CA PHE A 281 -8.57 -1.16 -6.60
C PHE A 281 -9.36 -1.27 -7.91
N PHE A 282 -9.50 -2.48 -8.46
CA PHE A 282 -10.30 -2.69 -9.67
C PHE A 282 -11.79 -2.78 -9.40
N VAL A 283 -12.18 -3.21 -8.19
CA VAL A 283 -13.56 -3.20 -7.75
C VAL A 283 -13.84 -1.81 -7.19
N ASN A 284 -13.89 -0.81 -8.07
CA ASN A 284 -14.27 0.53 -7.68
C ASN A 284 -15.66 0.44 -7.02
N PRO A 285 -15.81 0.80 -5.73
CA PRO A 285 -17.14 0.91 -5.17
C PRO A 285 -17.92 1.94 -5.99
N GLY A 286 -19.20 1.68 -6.23
CA GLY A 286 -20.08 2.56 -7.00
C GLY A 286 -20.19 3.97 -6.40
N GLU A 287 -21.13 4.76 -6.92
CA GLU A 287 -21.33 6.20 -6.60
C GLU A 287 -21.56 6.53 -5.11
N ASP A 288 -21.57 5.53 -4.21
CA ASP A 288 -21.75 5.66 -2.77
C ASP A 288 -20.50 6.23 -2.05
N GLU A 289 -20.66 7.40 -1.44
CA GLU A 289 -19.62 8.07 -0.65
C GLU A 289 -19.06 7.21 0.49
N VAL A 290 -19.90 6.45 1.19
CA VAL A 290 -19.50 5.63 2.34
C VAL A 290 -18.57 4.50 1.89
N SER A 291 -18.89 3.87 0.76
CA SER A 291 -18.10 2.77 0.20
C SER A 291 -16.73 3.25 -0.26
N GLN A 292 -16.65 4.45 -0.86
CA GLN A 292 -15.37 5.07 -1.22
C GLN A 292 -14.50 5.40 0.00
N ILE A 293 -15.11 5.94 1.06
CA ILE A 293 -14.37 6.28 2.29
C ILE A 293 -13.81 5.01 2.95
N VAL A 294 -14.63 3.98 3.13
CA VAL A 294 -14.19 2.69 3.70
C VAL A 294 -13.09 2.07 2.85
N PHE A 295 -13.25 2.12 1.52
CA PHE A 295 -12.27 1.63 0.58
C PHE A 295 -10.90 2.31 0.73
N ILE A 296 -10.88 3.64 0.79
CA ILE A 296 -9.64 4.42 0.96
C ILE A 296 -8.94 4.04 2.28
N TYR A 297 -9.67 3.98 3.39
CA TYR A 297 -9.09 3.62 4.70
C TYR A 297 -8.53 2.21 4.72
N PHE A 298 -9.29 1.24 4.21
CA PHE A 298 -8.88 -0.16 4.18
C PHE A 298 -7.65 -0.35 3.29
N ASN A 299 -7.63 0.29 2.12
CA ASN A 299 -6.49 0.26 1.23
C ASN A 299 -5.24 0.90 1.86
N SER A 300 -5.37 2.12 2.41
CA SER A 300 -4.26 2.81 3.09
C SER A 300 -3.69 2.00 4.26
N PHE A 301 -4.55 1.34 5.04
CA PHE A 301 -4.11 0.46 6.12
C PHE A 301 -3.36 -0.77 5.58
N LEU A 302 -3.92 -1.49 4.62
CA LEU A 302 -3.31 -2.72 4.15
C LEU A 302 -2.01 -2.47 3.39
N GLU A 303 -1.93 -1.43 2.58
CA GLU A 303 -0.74 -1.07 1.81
C GLU A 303 0.44 -0.66 2.71
N SER A 304 0.16 0.13 3.74
CA SER A 304 1.17 0.63 4.69
C SER A 304 1.71 -0.47 5.62
N PHE A 305 0.82 -1.29 6.18
CA PHE A 305 1.19 -2.38 7.08
C PHE A 305 1.62 -3.66 6.36
N GLN A 306 1.56 -3.69 5.03
CA GLN A 306 1.93 -4.85 4.22
C GLN A 306 3.32 -5.40 4.60
N GLY A 307 4.34 -4.53 4.61
CA GLY A 307 5.71 -4.93 4.95
C GLY A 307 5.88 -5.35 6.42
N PHE A 308 5.13 -4.74 7.34
CA PHE A 308 5.09 -5.14 8.74
C PHE A 308 4.61 -6.59 8.86
N PHE A 309 3.47 -6.93 8.26
CA PHE A 309 2.95 -8.29 8.26
C PHE A 309 3.94 -9.28 7.64
N VAL A 310 4.56 -8.94 6.51
CA VAL A 310 5.61 -9.79 5.90
C VAL A 310 6.74 -10.07 6.88
N SER A 311 7.26 -9.05 7.55
CA SER A 311 8.37 -9.21 8.51
C SER A 311 7.98 -10.08 9.71
N VAL A 312 6.76 -9.94 10.22
CA VAL A 312 6.24 -10.73 11.35
C VAL A 312 6.13 -12.19 10.99
N PHE A 313 5.50 -12.52 9.86
CA PHE A 313 5.25 -13.93 9.52
C PHE A 313 6.47 -14.66 8.96
N TYR A 314 7.28 -13.99 8.13
CA TYR A 314 8.45 -14.65 7.52
C TYR A 314 9.70 -14.60 8.38
N CYS A 315 9.86 -13.60 9.25
CA CYS A 315 11.02 -13.47 10.13
C CYS A 315 10.68 -13.78 11.59
N PHE A 316 9.85 -12.97 12.25
CA PHE A 316 9.70 -13.03 13.71
C PHE A 316 8.97 -14.27 14.22
N LEU A 317 7.94 -14.72 13.51
CA LEU A 317 7.16 -15.92 13.85
C LEU A 317 7.78 -17.21 13.30
N ASN A 318 8.80 -17.11 12.45
CA ASN A 318 9.42 -18.26 11.84
C ASN A 318 10.18 -19.09 12.89
N SER A 319 9.80 -20.35 13.05
CA SER A 319 10.37 -21.26 14.05
C SER A 319 11.86 -21.52 13.84
N GLU A 320 12.33 -21.54 12.59
CA GLU A 320 13.74 -21.70 12.25
C GLU A 320 14.55 -20.49 12.72
N VAL A 321 14.04 -19.28 12.46
CA VAL A 321 14.67 -18.01 12.88
C VAL A 321 14.67 -17.91 14.40
N ARG A 322 13.54 -18.17 15.06
CA ARG A 322 13.45 -18.16 16.54
C ARG A 322 14.42 -19.16 17.18
N SER A 323 14.54 -20.36 16.61
CA SER A 323 15.49 -21.38 17.08
C SER A 323 16.94 -20.94 16.89
N ALA A 324 17.27 -20.37 15.73
CA ALA A 324 18.62 -19.87 15.45
C ALA A 324 19.02 -18.69 16.33
N VAL A 325 18.11 -17.74 16.56
CA VAL A 325 18.30 -16.62 17.49
C VAL A 325 18.53 -17.15 18.91
N ARG A 326 17.69 -18.08 19.38
CA ARG A 326 17.85 -18.69 20.72
C ARG A 326 19.21 -19.38 20.87
N LYS A 327 19.65 -20.15 19.87
CA LYS A 327 20.98 -20.79 19.87
C LYS A 327 22.11 -19.77 19.86
N ARG A 328 21.95 -18.65 19.15
CA ARG A 328 22.95 -17.57 19.15
C ARG A 328 22.99 -16.86 20.50
N PHE A 329 21.83 -16.60 21.10
CA PHE A 329 21.70 -15.99 22.42
C PHE A 329 22.34 -16.85 23.51
N HIS A 330 22.06 -18.16 23.54
CA HIS A 330 22.72 -19.07 24.48
C HIS A 330 24.25 -19.08 24.33
N ARG A 331 24.78 -19.19 23.10
CA ARG A 331 26.24 -19.12 22.87
C ARG A 331 26.84 -17.78 23.28
N TRP A 332 26.13 -16.69 23.06
CA TRP A 332 26.57 -15.35 23.49
C TRP A 332 26.60 -15.25 25.02
N GLN A 333 25.57 -15.78 25.70
CA GLN A 333 25.51 -15.83 27.16
C GLN A 333 26.63 -16.69 27.75
N GLU A 334 26.92 -17.85 27.15
CA GLU A 334 28.06 -18.71 27.52
C GLU A 334 29.39 -17.96 27.38
N GLN A 335 29.63 -17.31 26.24
CA GLN A 335 30.85 -16.52 26.02
C GLN A 335 30.99 -15.36 27.01
N HIS A 336 29.91 -14.64 27.33
CA HIS A 336 29.92 -13.59 28.33
C HIS A 336 30.19 -14.12 29.74
N SER A 337 29.62 -15.29 30.08
CA SER A 337 29.88 -15.93 31.37
C SER A 337 31.35 -16.39 31.51
N ILE A 338 31.96 -16.90 30.45
CA ILE A 338 33.38 -17.28 30.43
C ILE A 338 34.26 -16.03 30.54
N ARG A 339 33.95 -14.97 29.79
CA ARG A 339 34.70 -13.71 29.84
C ARG A 339 34.65 -13.08 31.23
N ALA A 340 33.48 -13.06 31.87
CA ALA A 340 33.33 -12.59 33.25
C ALA A 340 34.16 -13.42 34.23
N ARG A 341 34.16 -14.76 34.11
CA ARG A 341 35.01 -15.65 34.93
C ARG A 341 36.50 -15.40 34.70
N MET A 342 36.94 -15.18 33.46
CA MET A 342 38.35 -14.86 33.18
C MET A 342 38.77 -13.52 33.78
N THR A 343 37.93 -12.48 33.71
CA THR A 343 38.22 -11.18 34.34
C THR A 343 38.29 -11.28 35.87
N GLN A 344 37.46 -12.16 36.46
CA GLN A 344 37.50 -12.44 37.89
C GLN A 344 38.71 -13.29 38.29
N ALA A 345 39.18 -14.20 37.43
CA ALA A 345 40.39 -14.99 37.67
C ALA A 345 41.69 -14.16 37.53
N ILE A 346 41.72 -13.16 36.64
CA ILE A 346 42.87 -12.25 36.43
C ILE A 346 42.98 -11.20 37.55
N SER A 347 41.88 -10.91 38.26
CA SER A 347 41.87 -9.98 39.41
C SER A 347 42.22 -10.64 40.74
N ILE A 348 42.47 -11.95 40.78
CA ILE A 348 43.11 -12.60 41.92
C ILE A 348 44.61 -12.36 41.79
N PRO A 349 45.26 -11.61 42.71
CA PRO A 349 46.70 -11.50 42.69
C PRO A 349 47.27 -12.89 42.98
N THR A 350 47.89 -13.50 41.99
CA THR A 350 48.81 -14.62 42.20
C THR A 350 49.97 -14.07 43.03
N SER A 351 49.89 -14.17 44.35
CA SER A 351 50.98 -13.83 45.26
C SER A 351 52.16 -14.75 44.97
N PRO A 352 53.32 -14.23 44.53
CA PRO A 352 54.52 -15.03 44.35
C PRO A 352 55.41 -14.79 45.58
N SER A 353 55.29 -15.61 46.63
CA SER A 353 56.39 -15.91 47.57
C SER A 353 55.87 -16.55 48.86
N ARG A 354 56.33 -17.79 49.14
CA ARG A 354 57.20 -18.07 50.29
C ARG A 354 57.67 -19.52 50.22
N VAL A 355 58.65 -19.80 49.35
CA VAL A 355 59.58 -20.90 49.57
C VAL A 355 60.51 -20.41 50.68
N SER A 356 60.32 -20.90 51.90
CA SER A 356 61.17 -20.60 53.05
C SER A 356 62.38 -21.54 53.03
N PHE A 357 63.48 -21.08 52.44
CA PHE A 357 64.82 -21.63 52.66
C PHE A 357 65.50 -20.84 53.78
N HIS A 358 65.65 -21.45 54.96
CA HIS A 358 66.60 -21.11 56.04
C HIS A 358 66.52 -22.28 57.04
N SER A 359 67.57 -22.93 57.54
CA SER A 359 69.02 -22.82 57.36
C SER A 359 69.60 -24.12 57.94
N ILE A 360 70.54 -24.75 57.22
CA ILE A 360 71.38 -25.82 57.76
C ILE A 360 72.39 -25.16 58.72
N LYS A 361 72.48 -25.62 59.96
CA LYS A 361 73.77 -25.77 60.66
C LYS A 361 73.68 -26.71 61.87
N GLN A 362 74.76 -27.47 62.01
CA GLN A 362 75.00 -28.63 62.85
C GLN A 362 75.02 -28.33 64.36
N SER A 363 74.66 -29.35 65.14
CA SER A 363 75.39 -29.73 66.37
C SER A 363 74.87 -31.11 66.84
N THR A 364 75.58 -32.21 66.53
CA THR A 364 76.46 -32.96 67.46
C THR A 364 75.83 -33.39 68.78
N SER A 365 75.82 -34.72 69.00
CA SER A 365 75.98 -35.46 70.28
C SER A 365 75.04 -35.06 71.43
N LEU A 366 74.22 -35.95 71.98
CA LEU A 366 74.52 -37.27 72.56
C LEU A 366 73.27 -38.16 72.54
#